data_AF-A0A7C2MY26-F1
#
_entry.id   AF-A0A7C2MY26-F1
#
_cell.length_a   1.000
_cell.length_b   1.000
_cell.length_c   1.000
_cell.angle_alpha   90.00
_cell.angle_beta   90.00
_cell.angle_gamma   90.00
#
_symmetry.space_group_name_H-M   'P 1'
#
loop_
_entity.id
_entity.type
_entity.pdbx_description
1 polymer ?
#
loop_
_entity_poly.entity_id
_entity_poly.type
_entity_poly.pdbx_seq_one_letter_code
_entity_poly.pdbx_strand_id
1 'polypeptide(L)'
;MIRMLISRGIARIYAIIILVSLTILAGIALYGLLLNSMGGVLLYRDDIYIYPNATISRDNTSWYLRMSILNKGSLPVEIASITVEGLGCMTREIRISPGELALISCSIDGVIMPGKLYSVKIITKKGFIYIFSAYSEA
;
A
#
# COMPACT_ATOMS: atom_id res chain seq x y z
N MET A 1 55.03 4.75 -43.64
CA MET A 1 54.31 5.84 -42.95
C MET A 1 52.79 5.81 -43.16
N ILE A 2 52.27 5.54 -44.38
CA ILE A 2 50.83 5.49 -44.70
C ILE A 2 50.04 4.40 -43.94
N ARG A 3 50.62 3.22 -43.71
CA ARG A 3 49.99 2.11 -42.96
C ARG A 3 49.63 2.46 -41.50
N MET A 4 50.40 3.34 -40.84
CA MET A 4 50.14 3.77 -39.46
C MET A 4 49.04 4.84 -39.36
N LEU A 5 48.83 5.65 -40.42
CA LEU A 5 47.72 6.61 -40.48
C LEU A 5 46.39 5.89 -40.66
N ILE A 6 46.36 4.85 -41.49
CA ILE A 6 45.19 4.00 -41.72
C ILE A 6 44.81 3.23 -40.43
N SER A 7 45.79 2.69 -39.70
CA SER A 7 45.50 1.97 -38.44
C SER A 7 44.95 2.89 -37.34
N ARG A 8 45.40 4.15 -37.27
CA ARG A 8 44.88 5.15 -36.33
C ARG A 8 43.48 5.65 -36.69
N GLY A 9 43.18 5.79 -37.99
CA GLY A 9 41.84 6.15 -38.47
C GLY A 9 40.80 5.06 -38.16
N ILE A 10 41.15 3.81 -38.45
CA ILE A 10 40.31 2.65 -38.16
C ILE A 10 40.13 2.47 -36.64
N ALA A 11 41.19 2.65 -35.84
CA ALA A 11 41.09 2.59 -34.38
C ALA A 11 40.16 3.67 -33.78
N ARG A 12 40.16 4.89 -34.34
CA ARG A 12 39.21 5.94 -33.92
C ARG A 12 37.77 5.57 -34.25
N ILE A 13 37.52 4.99 -35.41
CA ILE A 13 36.18 4.54 -35.81
C ILE A 13 35.68 3.45 -34.85
N TYR A 14 36.52 2.45 -34.53
CA TYR A 14 36.17 1.41 -33.56
C TYR A 14 35.92 1.97 -32.16
N ALA A 15 36.73 2.93 -31.70
CA ALA A 15 36.52 3.59 -30.41
C ALA A 15 35.18 4.32 -30.34
N ILE A 16 34.79 5.02 -31.41
CA ILE A 16 33.50 5.71 -31.50
C ILE A 16 32.34 4.70 -31.48
N ILE A 17 32.44 3.61 -32.24
CA ILE A 17 31.40 2.58 -32.28
C ILE A 17 31.22 1.97 -30.88
N ILE A 18 32.31 1.60 -30.21
CA ILE A 18 32.25 1.04 -28.85
C ILE A 18 31.62 2.03 -27.87
N LEU A 19 32.00 3.31 -27.95
CA LEU A 19 31.45 4.36 -27.09
C LEU A 19 29.94 4.52 -27.28
N VAL A 20 29.48 4.56 -28.54
CA VAL A 20 28.06 4.67 -28.91
C VAL A 20 27.29 3.43 -28.45
N SER A 21 27.83 2.23 -28.66
CA SER A 21 27.19 0.99 -28.20
C SER A 21 27.05 0.97 -26.68
N LEU A 22 28.07 1.38 -25.93
CA LEU A 22 28.03 1.44 -24.46
C LEU A 22 27.02 2.47 -23.95
N THR A 23 26.91 3.63 -24.61
CA THR A 23 25.94 4.66 -24.22
C THR A 23 24.50 4.20 -24.45
N ILE A 24 24.23 3.50 -25.56
CA ILE A 24 22.91 2.90 -25.81
C ILE A 24 22.60 1.85 -24.75
N LEU A 25 23.56 0.97 -24.43
CA LEU A 25 23.38 -0.09 -23.43
C LEU A 25 23.07 0.47 -22.04
N ALA A 26 23.81 1.51 -21.63
CA ALA A 26 23.56 2.22 -20.38
C ALA A 26 22.19 2.90 -20.36
N GLY A 27 21.79 3.50 -21.49
CA GLY A 27 20.46 4.12 -21.64
C GLY A 27 19.32 3.12 -21.45
N ILE A 28 19.41 1.93 -22.07
CA ILE A 28 18.41 0.86 -21.92
C ILE A 28 18.36 0.35 -20.47
N ALA A 29 19.53 0.17 -19.84
CA ALA A 29 19.61 -0.28 -18.45
C ALA A 29 18.94 0.72 -17.48
N LEU A 30 19.21 2.02 -17.64
CA LEU A 30 18.59 3.07 -16.83
C LEU A 30 17.08 3.16 -17.09
N TYR A 31 16.65 3.05 -18.35
CA TYR A 31 15.22 3.05 -18.70
C TYR A 31 14.49 1.86 -18.05
N GLY A 32 15.07 0.66 -18.10
CA GLY A 32 14.52 -0.53 -17.43
C GLY A 32 14.45 -0.37 -15.91
N LEU A 33 15.42 0.29 -15.28
CA LEU A 33 15.41 0.59 -13.85
C LEU A 33 14.26 1.54 -13.48
N LEU A 34 14.06 2.59 -14.28
CA LEU A 34 12.99 3.57 -14.06
C LEU A 34 11.60 2.96 -14.21
N LEU A 35 11.38 2.12 -15.23
CA LEU A 35 10.10 1.43 -15.39
C LEU A 35 9.80 0.47 -14.24
N ASN A 36 10.81 -0.27 -13.76
CA ASN A 36 10.65 -1.17 -12.61
C ASN A 36 10.38 -0.41 -11.31
N SER A 37 11.04 0.73 -11.09
CA SER A 37 10.79 1.53 -9.88
C SER A 37 9.38 2.11 -9.88
N MET A 38 8.90 2.63 -11.02
CA MET A 38 7.56 3.20 -11.13
C MET A 38 6.45 2.12 -11.03
N GLY A 39 6.66 0.94 -11.64
CA GLY A 39 5.73 -0.19 -11.51
C GLY A 39 5.64 -0.74 -10.08
N GLY A 40 6.76 -0.78 -9.37
CA GLY A 40 6.81 -1.22 -7.96
C GLY A 40 6.04 -0.31 -7.01
N VAL A 41 6.07 1.00 -7.22
CA VAL A 41 5.36 1.98 -6.37
C VAL A 41 3.84 1.82 -6.45
N LEU A 42 3.30 1.49 -7.62
CA LEU A 42 1.86 1.28 -7.81
C LEU A 42 1.35 -0.03 -7.17
N LEU A 43 2.20 -1.07 -7.12
CA LEU A 43 1.86 -2.34 -6.49
C LEU A 43 2.03 -2.33 -4.97
N TYR A 44 2.73 -1.34 -4.41
CA TYR A 44 3.04 -1.31 -2.98
C TYR A 44 1.96 -0.68 -2.10
N ARG A 45 1.00 0.03 -2.71
CA ARG A 45 -0.06 0.71 -1.96
C ARG A 45 -1.15 -0.30 -1.59
N ASP A 46 -1.49 -0.33 -0.30
CA ASP A 46 -2.73 -0.99 0.11
C ASP A 46 -3.90 -0.13 -0.38
N ASP A 47 -4.81 -0.73 -1.14
CA ASP A 47 -6.00 -0.04 -1.63
C ASP A 47 -7.22 -0.72 -1.02
N ILE A 48 -7.69 -0.17 0.10
CA ILE A 48 -8.88 -0.63 0.79
C ILE A 48 -9.99 0.40 0.67
N TYR A 49 -11.20 -0.10 0.50
CA TYR A 49 -12.43 0.67 0.50
C TYR A 49 -13.25 0.30 1.73
N ILE A 50 -13.54 1.30 2.56
CA ILE A 50 -14.34 1.14 3.78
C ILE A 50 -15.76 1.57 3.46
N TYR A 51 -16.72 0.66 3.64
CA TYR A 51 -18.12 0.97 3.39
C TYR A 51 -18.69 1.90 4.47
N PRO A 52 -19.66 2.78 4.14
CA PRO A 52 -20.31 3.68 5.08
C PRO A 52 -21.36 2.95 5.93
N ASN A 53 -21.04 1.75 6.42
CA ASN A 53 -21.92 0.91 7.24
C ASN A 53 -21.31 0.63 8.63
N ALA A 54 -20.29 1.40 9.01
CA ALA A 54 -19.61 1.20 10.26
C ALA A 54 -20.45 1.68 11.45
N THR A 55 -20.74 0.78 12.37
CA THR A 55 -21.51 1.05 13.59
C THR A 55 -20.76 0.56 14.82
N ILE A 56 -20.92 1.27 15.92
CA ILE A 56 -20.47 0.84 17.23
C ILE A 56 -21.71 0.44 18.02
N SER A 57 -21.83 -0.84 18.33
CA SER A 57 -23.01 -1.39 19.01
C SER A 57 -22.60 -2.04 20.31
N ARG A 58 -23.51 -2.07 21.27
CA ARG A 58 -23.29 -2.75 22.55
C ARG A 58 -23.82 -4.18 22.47
N ASP A 59 -22.99 -5.15 22.84
CA ASP A 59 -23.40 -6.53 23.04
C ASP A 59 -23.12 -6.93 24.49
N ASN A 60 -24.19 -7.09 25.27
CA ASN A 60 -24.17 -7.24 26.72
C ASN A 60 -23.40 -6.11 27.43
N THR A 61 -22.19 -6.40 27.91
CA THR A 61 -21.35 -5.45 28.64
C THR A 61 -20.31 -4.76 27.79
N SER A 62 -20.05 -5.25 26.58
CA SER A 62 -18.91 -4.85 25.76
C SER A 62 -19.36 -4.09 24.51
N TRP A 63 -18.56 -3.09 24.13
CA TRP A 63 -18.78 -2.33 22.91
C TRP A 63 -18.05 -3.00 21.74
N TYR A 64 -18.72 -3.11 20.61
CA TYR A 64 -18.19 -3.72 19.40
C TYR A 64 -18.26 -2.75 18.24
N LEU A 65 -17.15 -2.57 17.55
CA LEU A 65 -17.13 -1.96 16.22
C LEU A 65 -17.49 -3.05 15.20
N ARG A 66 -18.42 -2.76 14.30
CA ARG A 66 -18.77 -3.59 13.14
C ARG A 66 -18.63 -2.76 11.88
N MET A 67 -17.92 -3.28 10.88
CA MET A 67 -17.73 -2.60 9.59
C MET A 67 -17.43 -3.58 8.46
N SER A 68 -17.54 -3.11 7.22
CA SER A 68 -17.16 -3.87 6.04
C SER A 68 -16.02 -3.18 5.29
N ILE A 69 -14.99 -3.95 4.94
CA ILE A 69 -13.83 -3.48 4.18
C ILE A 69 -13.64 -4.35 2.96
N LEU A 70 -13.48 -3.71 1.79
CA LEU A 70 -13.14 -4.37 0.54
C LEU A 70 -11.71 -4.05 0.16
N ASN A 71 -10.90 -5.07 -0.13
CA ASN A 71 -9.60 -4.85 -0.75
C ASN A 71 -9.77 -4.66 -2.26
N LYS A 72 -9.55 -3.44 -2.76
CA LYS A 72 -9.58 -3.09 -4.18
C LYS A 72 -8.20 -3.20 -4.85
N GLY A 73 -7.15 -3.43 -4.06
CA GLY A 73 -5.80 -3.62 -4.53
C GLY A 73 -5.57 -4.97 -5.19
N SER A 74 -4.38 -5.13 -5.78
CA SER A 74 -3.93 -6.37 -6.42
C SER A 74 -3.19 -7.32 -5.48
N LEU A 75 -2.87 -6.88 -4.25
CA LEU A 75 -2.16 -7.66 -3.23
C LEU A 75 -3.00 -7.80 -1.95
N PRO A 76 -2.80 -8.88 -1.16
CA PRO A 76 -3.44 -9.01 0.15
C PRO A 76 -3.05 -7.85 1.07
N VAL A 77 -4.03 -7.35 1.83
CA VAL A 77 -3.84 -6.30 2.84
C VAL A 77 -3.91 -6.94 4.21
N GLU A 78 -2.94 -6.62 5.07
CA GLU A 78 -2.93 -7.05 6.46
C GLU A 78 -3.16 -5.85 7.38
N ILE A 79 -4.15 -5.95 8.26
CA ILE A 79 -4.46 -4.91 9.24
C ILE A 79 -3.59 -5.13 10.48
N ALA A 80 -2.82 -4.11 10.86
CA ALA A 80 -1.97 -4.13 12.04
C ALA A 80 -2.75 -3.74 13.30
N SER A 81 -3.56 -2.69 13.22
CA SER A 81 -4.36 -2.22 14.36
C SER A 81 -5.57 -1.41 13.92
N ILE A 82 -6.60 -1.44 14.76
CA ILE A 82 -7.81 -0.62 14.64
C ILE A 82 -8.01 0.09 15.97
N THR A 83 -8.27 1.39 15.92
CA THR A 83 -8.52 2.22 17.11
C THR A 83 -9.76 3.08 16.92
N VAL A 84 -10.49 3.33 18.01
CA VAL A 84 -11.69 4.16 18.07
C VAL A 84 -11.45 5.29 19.06
N GLU A 85 -11.26 6.52 18.58
CA GLU A 85 -10.83 7.67 19.42
C GLU A 85 -9.61 7.35 20.31
N GLY A 86 -8.67 6.56 19.78
CA GLY A 86 -7.49 6.10 20.52
C GLY A 86 -7.70 4.89 21.42
N LEU A 87 -8.93 4.42 21.60
CA LEU A 87 -9.23 3.15 22.27
C LEU A 87 -8.89 1.98 21.34
N GLY A 88 -8.21 0.96 21.87
CA GLY A 88 -7.85 -0.24 21.10
C GLY A 88 -9.09 -1.04 20.72
N CYS A 89 -9.17 -1.50 19.47
CA CYS A 89 -10.15 -2.49 19.05
C CYS A 89 -9.46 -3.85 18.93
N MET A 90 -9.73 -4.75 19.87
CA MET A 90 -9.12 -6.07 19.89
C MET A 90 -9.70 -6.93 18.78
N THR A 91 -8.85 -7.33 17.84
CA THR A 91 -9.18 -8.24 16.76
C THR A 91 -8.03 -9.20 16.51
N ARG A 92 -8.32 -10.36 15.90
CA ARG A 92 -7.27 -11.25 15.40
C ARG A 92 -6.60 -10.62 14.18
N GLU A 93 -5.41 -11.07 13.81
CA GLU A 93 -4.79 -10.62 12.56
C GLU A 93 -5.78 -10.79 11.39
N ILE A 94 -6.10 -9.67 10.73
CA ILE A 94 -7.03 -9.64 9.61
C ILE A 94 -6.21 -9.53 8.34
N ARG A 95 -6.28 -10.56 7.51
CA ARG A 95 -5.73 -10.57 6.16
C ARG A 95 -6.88 -10.60 5.16
N ILE A 96 -6.92 -9.61 4.27
CA ILE A 96 -7.99 -9.42 3.28
C ILE A 96 -7.39 -9.63 1.90
N SER A 97 -7.84 -10.66 1.20
CA SER A 97 -7.36 -11.00 -0.15
C SER A 97 -7.85 -9.98 -1.18
N PRO A 98 -7.17 -9.82 -2.32
CA PRO A 98 -7.64 -8.96 -3.42
C PRO A 98 -9.08 -9.28 -3.82
N GLY A 99 -9.94 -8.26 -3.91
CA GLY A 99 -11.36 -8.40 -4.25
C GLY A 99 -12.25 -8.96 -3.12
N GLU A 100 -11.69 -9.30 -1.97
CA GLU A 100 -12.42 -9.86 -0.84
C GLU A 100 -13.11 -8.77 -0.02
N LEU A 101 -14.38 -9.00 0.30
CA LEU A 101 -15.14 -8.22 1.27
C LEU A 101 -15.02 -8.86 2.65
N ALA A 102 -14.26 -8.23 3.54
CA ALA A 102 -14.11 -8.66 4.93
C ALA A 102 -15.11 -7.93 5.84
N LEU A 103 -15.81 -8.70 6.67
CA LEU A 103 -16.61 -8.18 7.77
C LEU A 103 -15.75 -8.16 9.03
N ILE A 104 -15.53 -6.98 9.59
CA ILE A 104 -14.70 -6.80 10.77
C ILE A 104 -15.61 -6.55 11.95
N SER A 105 -15.45 -7.39 12.98
CA SER A 105 -16.02 -7.17 14.29
C SER A 105 -14.91 -7.24 15.34
N CYS A 106 -14.79 -6.19 16.14
CA CYS A 106 -13.77 -6.12 17.18
C CYS A 106 -14.34 -5.47 18.44
N SER A 107 -13.90 -5.96 19.61
CA SER A 107 -14.30 -5.41 20.90
C SER A 107 -13.45 -4.19 21.23
N ILE A 108 -14.09 -3.11 21.64
CA ILE A 108 -13.43 -1.85 22.00
C ILE A 108 -13.04 -1.92 23.48
N ASP A 109 -11.77 -1.68 23.78
CA ASP A 109 -11.25 -1.62 25.14
C ASP A 109 -11.42 -0.20 25.70
N GLY A 110 -12.62 0.08 26.25
CA GLY A 110 -12.92 1.36 26.88
C GLY A 110 -14.41 1.67 26.98
N VAL A 111 -14.72 2.88 27.45
CA VAL A 111 -16.09 3.36 27.62
C VAL A 111 -16.51 4.16 26.39
N ILE A 112 -17.55 3.68 25.70
CA ILE A 112 -18.23 4.38 24.62
C ILE A 112 -19.55 4.94 25.16
N MET A 113 -19.90 6.14 24.73
CA MET A 113 -21.18 6.80 25.01
C MET A 113 -22.11 6.63 23.81
N PRO A 114 -23.34 6.12 24.01
CA PRO A 114 -24.31 5.99 22.94
C PRO A 114 -24.69 7.34 22.34
N GLY A 115 -25.05 7.33 21.07
CA GLY A 115 -25.57 8.51 20.35
C GLY A 115 -24.50 9.48 19.85
N LYS A 116 -23.22 9.09 19.87
CA LYS A 116 -22.09 9.91 19.41
C LYS A 116 -21.41 9.32 18.18
N LEU A 117 -20.82 10.22 17.38
CA LEU A 117 -19.88 9.85 16.31
C LEU A 117 -18.48 9.73 16.90
N TYR A 118 -17.79 8.64 16.56
CA TYR A 118 -16.42 8.36 16.95
C TYR A 118 -15.52 8.26 15.71
N SER A 119 -14.32 8.82 15.79
CA SER A 119 -13.28 8.65 14.78
C SER A 119 -12.65 7.26 14.90
N VAL A 120 -12.74 6.47 13.83
CA VAL A 120 -12.12 5.16 13.72
C VAL A 120 -10.89 5.28 12.81
N LYS A 121 -9.77 4.75 13.29
CA LYS A 121 -8.50 4.72 12.58
C LYS A 121 -8.05 3.28 12.38
N ILE A 122 -7.77 2.93 11.13
CA ILE A 122 -7.23 1.64 10.71
C ILE A 122 -5.79 1.85 10.24
N ILE A 123 -4.89 1.03 10.74
CA ILE A 123 -3.48 1.03 10.35
C ILE A 123 -3.16 -0.34 9.76
N THR A 124 -2.66 -0.35 8.53
CA THR A 124 -2.19 -1.56 7.85
C THR A 124 -0.76 -1.91 8.29
N LYS A 125 -0.33 -3.16 8.10
CA LYS A 125 1.06 -3.56 8.38
C LYS A 125 2.09 -2.81 7.51
N LYS A 126 1.69 -2.31 6.34
CA LYS A 126 2.53 -1.45 5.50
C LYS A 126 2.57 0.02 5.96
N GLY A 127 1.82 0.37 7.01
CA GLY A 127 1.82 1.71 7.61
C GLY A 127 0.82 2.70 6.98
N PHE A 128 -0.04 2.27 6.06
CA PHE A 128 -1.13 3.12 5.56
C PHE A 128 -2.21 3.30 6.62
N ILE A 129 -2.72 4.53 6.72
CA ILE A 129 -3.71 4.94 7.72
C ILE A 129 -4.99 5.36 7.01
N TYR A 130 -6.12 4.82 7.47
CA TYR A 130 -7.45 5.17 7.01
C TYR A 130 -8.28 5.65 8.18
N ILE A 131 -8.96 6.79 8.02
CA ILE A 131 -9.75 7.42 9.07
C ILE A 131 -11.15 7.66 8.54
N PHE A 132 -12.15 7.27 9.33
CA PHE A 132 -13.55 7.49 9.03
C PHE A 132 -14.34 7.60 10.35
N SER A 133 -15.62 7.94 10.26
CA SER A 133 -16.49 8.09 11.44
C SER A 133 -17.46 6.92 11.55
N ALA A 134 -17.66 6.41 12.76
CA ALA A 134 -18.69 5.41 13.07
C ALA A 134 -19.65 5.97 14.13
N TYR A 135 -20.94 5.69 13.98
CA TYR A 135 -21.96 6.10 14.93
C TYR A 135 -22.13 5.04 16.02
N SER A 136 -22.23 5.48 17.28
CA SER A 136 -22.54 4.61 18.40
C SER A 136 -24.05 4.45 18.58
N GLU A 137 -24.52 3.25 18.29
CA GLU A 137 -25.89 2.79 18.51
C GLU A 137 -25.99 2.18 19.90
N ALA A 138 -27.03 2.55 20.65
CA ALA A 138 -27.27 2.09 22.02
C ALA A 138 -27.75 0.63 22.08
#